data_AF-A0A4R4WDK3-F1
#
_entry.id   AF-A0A4R4WDK3-F1
#
_cell.length_a   1.000
_cell.length_b   1.000
_cell.length_c   1.000
_cell.angle_alpha   90.00
_cell.angle_beta   90.00
_cell.angle_gamma   90.00
#
_symmetry.space_group_name_H-M   'P 1'
#
loop_
_entity.id
_entity.type
_entity.pdbx_description
1 polymer ?
#
loop_
_entity_poly.entity_id
_entity_poly.type
_entity_poly.pdbx_seq_one_letter_code
_entity_poly.pdbx_strand_id
1 'polypeptide(L)'
;MTVTPAHLRDLAGRAEALTAEVLALCDRAAQPEPEPLTTARHAATRLARGAEDLHRAATDLVRLQVQPCGLPWGVCPEHGNTLSSKAGVTTCRVCERTWDHDRLGRPCEEPVTWKVIDRAGTETRMCDGHVFGARAAAAGATFVRLDDNGA
;
A
#
# COMPACT_ATOMS: atom_id res chain seq x y z
N MET A 1 16.92 -15.31 0.69
CA MET A 1 16.44 -14.07 0.04
C MET A 1 14.93 -14.01 0.17
N THR A 2 14.39 -12.92 0.71
CA THR A 2 12.95 -12.67 0.76
C THR A 2 12.54 -11.84 -0.47
N VAL A 3 11.47 -12.24 -1.16
CA VAL A 3 10.90 -11.48 -2.27
C VAL A 3 10.20 -10.24 -1.70
N THR A 4 10.46 -9.06 -2.27
CA THR A 4 9.85 -7.79 -1.84
C THR A 4 8.92 -7.25 -2.92
N PRO A 5 7.95 -6.38 -2.60
CA PRO A 5 7.14 -5.70 -3.62
C PRO A 5 7.99 -4.91 -4.62
N ALA A 6 9.12 -4.36 -4.20
CA ALA A 6 10.05 -3.64 -5.07
C ALA A 6 10.69 -4.57 -6.12
N HIS A 7 11.09 -5.79 -5.72
CA HIS A 7 11.62 -6.78 -6.67
C HIS A 7 10.59 -7.15 -7.76
N LEU A 8 9.32 -7.30 -7.39
CA LEU A 8 8.26 -7.61 -8.36
C LEU A 8 7.97 -6.42 -9.30
N ARG A 9 7.97 -5.19 -8.79
CA ARG A 9 7.82 -3.97 -9.61
C ARG A 9 8.96 -3.77 -10.59
N ASP A 10 10.20 -4.05 -10.17
CA ASP A 10 11.37 -3.99 -11.06
C ASP A 10 11.24 -4.99 -12.22
N LEU A 11 10.86 -6.23 -11.93
CA LEU A 11 10.63 -7.25 -12.95
C LEU A 11 9.49 -6.86 -13.91
N ALA A 12 8.41 -6.26 -13.40
CA ALA A 12 7.31 -5.77 -14.21
C ALA A 12 7.77 -4.69 -15.19
N GLY A 13 8.51 -3.68 -14.70
CA GLY A 13 9.05 -2.61 -15.55
C GLY A 13 10.00 -3.13 -16.63
N ARG A 14 10.82 -4.14 -16.33
CA ARG A 14 11.68 -4.79 -17.33
C ARG A 14 10.87 -5.57 -18.38
N ALA A 15 9.78 -6.22 -17.99
CA ALA A 15 8.89 -6.93 -18.92
C ALA A 15 8.13 -5.97 -19.84
N GLU A 16 7.71 -4.81 -19.33
CA GLU A 16 7.11 -3.73 -20.11
C GLU A 16 8.09 -3.15 -21.13
N ALA A 17 9.33 -2.85 -20.72
CA ALA A 17 10.36 -2.35 -21.61
C ALA A 17 10.64 -3.33 -22.76
N LEU A 18 10.84 -4.61 -22.44
CA LEU A 18 11.08 -5.65 -23.46
C LEU A 18 9.87 -5.82 -24.39
N THR A 19 8.65 -5.74 -23.87
CA THR A 19 7.42 -5.77 -24.67
C THR A 19 7.41 -4.63 -25.70
N ALA A 20 7.70 -3.40 -25.25
CA ALA A 20 7.72 -2.23 -26.11
C ALA A 20 8.81 -2.33 -27.20
N GLU A 21 9.99 -2.82 -26.86
CA GLU A 21 11.08 -3.05 -27.82
C GLU A 21 10.69 -4.05 -28.92
N VAL A 22 10.07 -5.18 -28.55
CA VAL A 22 9.63 -6.21 -29.49
C VAL A 22 8.55 -5.67 -30.42
N LEU A 23 7.55 -4.96 -29.89
CA LEU A 23 6.49 -4.39 -30.72
C LEU A 23 7.04 -3.34 -31.69
N ALA A 24 7.93 -2.46 -31.23
CA ALA A 24 8.57 -1.47 -32.09
C ALA A 24 9.42 -2.10 -33.22
N LEU A 25 10.03 -3.26 -32.97
CA LEU A 25 10.72 -4.04 -34.01
C LEU A 25 9.74 -4.62 -35.03
N CYS A 26 8.63 -5.21 -34.57
CA CYS A 26 7.63 -5.80 -35.46
C CYS A 26 6.90 -4.74 -36.30
N ASP A 27 6.65 -3.55 -35.75
CA ASP A 27 5.99 -2.44 -36.46
C ASP A 27 6.80 -1.89 -37.64
N ARG A 28 8.11 -2.16 -37.69
CA ARG A 28 8.97 -1.78 -38.82
C ARG A 28 8.91 -2.75 -40.00
N ALA A 29 8.19 -3.87 -39.88
CA ALA A 29 8.15 -4.89 -40.91
C ALA A 29 7.26 -4.51 -42.10
N ALA A 30 7.68 -4.91 -43.30
CA ALA A 30 6.88 -4.77 -44.51
C ALA A 30 5.69 -5.74 -44.52
N GLN A 31 4.60 -5.35 -45.19
CA GLN A 31 3.40 -6.18 -45.33
C GLN A 31 3.48 -7.08 -46.58
N PRO A 32 2.96 -8.32 -46.54
CA PRO A 32 2.38 -9.00 -45.37
C PRO A 32 3.44 -9.45 -44.35
N GLU A 33 3.07 -9.44 -43.08
CA GLU A 33 3.98 -9.79 -41.97
C GLU A 33 4.37 -11.29 -41.98
N PRO A 34 5.67 -11.63 -41.94
CA PRO A 34 6.14 -13.00 -41.80
C PRO A 34 5.68 -13.68 -40.49
N GLU A 35 5.36 -14.99 -40.55
CA GLU A 35 4.95 -15.81 -39.40
C GLU A 35 5.85 -15.67 -38.14
N PRO A 36 7.19 -15.57 -38.26
CA PRO A 36 8.05 -15.37 -37.09
C PRO A 36 7.76 -14.07 -36.33
N LEU A 37 7.38 -12.99 -37.03
CA LEU A 37 7.06 -11.71 -36.39
C LEU A 37 5.69 -11.77 -35.71
N THR A 38 4.72 -12.47 -36.29
CA THR A 38 3.45 -12.78 -35.62
C THR A 38 3.69 -13.53 -34.30
N THR A 39 4.59 -14.51 -34.29
CA THR A 39 4.97 -15.24 -33.07
C THR A 39 5.66 -14.32 -32.05
N ALA A 40 6.54 -13.43 -32.50
CA ALA A 40 7.20 -12.44 -31.65
C ALA A 40 6.18 -11.47 -31.00
N ARG A 41 5.19 -10.98 -31.76
CA ARG A 41 4.09 -10.17 -31.20
C ARG A 41 3.30 -10.93 -30.15
N HIS A 42 2.95 -12.19 -30.40
CA HIS A 42 2.25 -13.01 -29.40
C HIS A 42 3.08 -13.21 -28.13
N ALA A 43 4.41 -13.36 -28.24
CA ALA A 43 5.29 -13.39 -27.08
C ALA A 43 5.28 -12.06 -26.31
N ALA A 44 5.34 -10.92 -27.00
CA ALA A 44 5.22 -9.59 -26.39
C ALA A 44 3.88 -9.41 -25.65
N THR A 45 2.75 -9.83 -26.24
CA THR A 45 1.45 -9.79 -25.57
C THR A 45 1.43 -10.63 -24.28
N ARG A 46 2.10 -11.80 -24.28
CA ARG A 46 2.22 -12.61 -23.06
C ARG A 46 3.09 -11.94 -22.00
N LEU A 47 4.18 -11.29 -22.39
CA LEU A 47 5.03 -10.52 -21.48
C LEU A 47 4.27 -9.35 -20.85
N ALA A 48 3.47 -8.63 -21.64
CA ALA A 48 2.62 -7.54 -21.14
C ALA A 48 1.68 -8.01 -20.02
N ARG A 49 0.97 -9.12 -20.24
CA ARG A 49 0.10 -9.73 -19.21
C ARG A 49 0.90 -10.17 -17.97
N GLY A 50 2.08 -10.74 -18.18
CA GLY A 50 2.99 -11.09 -17.08
C GLY A 50 3.41 -9.87 -16.25
N ALA A 51 3.64 -8.72 -16.88
CA ALA A 51 3.94 -7.48 -16.15
C ALA A 51 2.76 -7.01 -15.30
N GLU A 52 1.53 -7.05 -15.83
CA GLU A 52 0.31 -6.75 -15.08
C GLU A 52 0.15 -7.68 -13.87
N ASP A 53 0.41 -8.98 -14.04
CA ASP A 53 0.36 -9.97 -12.97
C ASP A 53 1.42 -9.69 -11.89
N LEU A 54 2.63 -9.26 -12.29
CA LEU A 54 3.70 -8.88 -11.36
C LEU A 54 3.34 -7.63 -10.55
N HIS A 55 2.72 -6.61 -11.15
CA HIS A 55 2.23 -5.43 -10.44
C HIS A 55 1.12 -5.79 -9.44
N ARG A 56 0.21 -6.68 -9.83
CA ARG A 56 -0.85 -7.19 -8.94
C ARG A 56 -0.25 -7.93 -7.75
N ALA A 57 0.69 -8.84 -8.01
CA ALA A 57 1.38 -9.57 -6.96
C ALA A 57 2.17 -8.64 -6.02
N ALA A 58 2.80 -7.59 -6.54
CA ALA A 58 3.46 -6.57 -5.71
C ALA A 58 2.47 -5.87 -4.78
N THR A 59 1.29 -5.51 -5.30
CA THR A 59 0.21 -4.87 -4.52
C THR A 59 -0.32 -5.80 -3.44
N ASP A 60 -0.56 -7.07 -3.77
CA ASP A 60 -1.05 -8.06 -2.80
C ASP A 60 -0.01 -8.35 -1.72
N LEU A 61 1.27 -8.38 -2.07
CA LEU A 61 2.35 -8.56 -1.10
C LEU A 61 2.45 -7.38 -0.13
N VAL A 62 2.24 -6.13 -0.60
CA VAL A 62 2.12 -4.96 0.29
C VAL A 62 0.96 -5.17 1.28
N ARG A 63 -0.21 -5.57 0.79
CA ARG A 63 -1.40 -5.80 1.63
C ARG A 63 -1.15 -6.86 2.71
N LEU A 64 -0.47 -7.95 2.38
CA LEU A 64 -0.12 -9.00 3.35
C LEU A 64 0.89 -8.54 4.40
N GLN A 65 1.69 -7.52 4.11
CA GLN A 65 2.68 -6.97 5.03
C GLN A 65 2.08 -5.91 5.98
N VAL A 66 0.90 -5.37 5.65
CA VAL A 66 0.21 -4.39 6.50
C VAL A 66 -0.17 -5.04 7.83
N GLN A 67 0.39 -4.52 8.92
CA GLN A 67 0.01 -4.89 10.27
C GLN A 67 -1.06 -3.91 10.80
N PRO A 68 -2.04 -4.37 11.58
CA PRO A 68 -2.97 -3.49 12.26
C PRO A 68 -2.25 -2.68 13.34
N CYS A 69 -2.77 -1.47 13.62
CA CYS A 69 -2.21 -0.55 14.60
C CYS A 69 -2.16 -1.14 16.02
N GLY A 70 -3.19 -1.88 16.42
CA GLY A 70 -3.21 -2.62 17.68
C GLY A 70 -3.28 -1.79 18.97
N LEU A 71 -3.24 -0.45 18.88
CA LEU A 71 -3.49 0.42 20.05
C LEU A 71 -4.88 0.11 20.63
N PRO A 72 -5.05 0.15 21.96
CA PRO A 72 -6.20 -0.47 22.63
C PRO A 72 -7.53 0.28 22.46
N TRP A 73 -7.57 1.35 21.65
CA TRP A 73 -8.78 2.09 21.29
C TRP A 73 -8.78 2.41 19.79
N GLY A 74 -9.97 2.47 19.19
CA GLY A 74 -10.13 2.86 17.80
C GLY A 74 -10.13 4.38 17.58
N VAL A 75 -9.82 4.77 16.35
CA VAL A 75 -9.81 6.18 15.90
C VAL A 75 -10.53 6.34 14.57
N CYS A 76 -10.95 7.57 14.25
CA CYS A 76 -11.29 7.92 12.88
C CYS A 76 -9.99 7.89 12.06
N PRO A 77 -9.94 7.17 10.93
CA PRO A 77 -8.72 7.08 10.11
C PRO A 77 -8.25 8.46 9.62
N GLU A 78 -9.19 9.38 9.39
CA GLU A 78 -8.94 10.71 8.82
C GLU A 78 -8.85 11.81 9.88
N HIS A 79 -9.52 11.65 11.02
CA HIS A 79 -9.70 12.72 12.01
C HIS A 79 -9.19 12.35 13.41
N GLY A 80 -8.57 11.18 13.57
CA GLY A 80 -7.96 10.73 14.82
C GLY A 80 -8.96 10.48 15.96
N ASN A 81 -8.65 10.96 17.17
CA ASN A 81 -9.41 10.69 18.40
C ASN A 81 -10.71 11.51 18.49
N THR A 82 -11.59 11.33 17.51
CA THR A 82 -12.85 12.09 17.36
C THR A 82 -14.08 11.20 17.44
N LEU A 83 -13.90 9.90 17.68
CA LEU A 83 -15.00 8.95 17.78
C LEU A 83 -15.84 9.17 19.03
N SER A 84 -17.13 8.89 18.91
CA SER A 84 -18.08 8.74 20.01
C SER A 84 -18.87 7.46 19.80
N SER A 85 -19.20 6.74 20.88
CA SER A 85 -19.95 5.49 20.82
C SER A 85 -21.32 5.67 21.52
N LYS A 86 -22.40 5.26 20.86
CA LYS A 86 -23.76 5.26 21.41
C LYS A 86 -24.52 4.03 20.93
N ALA A 87 -25.05 3.26 21.87
CA ALA A 87 -25.82 2.04 21.58
C ALA A 87 -25.09 1.05 20.65
N GLY A 88 -23.77 0.89 20.81
CA GLY A 88 -22.96 -0.01 19.99
C GLY A 88 -22.61 0.52 18.60
N VAL A 89 -23.06 1.72 18.23
CA VAL A 89 -22.67 2.41 16.99
C VAL A 89 -21.61 3.43 17.33
N THR A 90 -20.51 3.39 16.59
CA THR A 90 -19.46 4.41 16.68
C THR A 90 -19.62 5.42 15.57
N THR A 91 -19.48 6.70 15.89
CA THR A 91 -19.58 7.80 14.92
C THR A 91 -18.39 8.73 15.08
N CYS A 92 -17.78 9.15 13.97
CA CYS A 92 -16.81 10.25 13.97
C CYS A 92 -17.55 11.58 14.14
N ARG A 93 -17.16 12.38 15.14
CA ARG A 93 -17.77 13.70 15.37
C ARG A 93 -17.41 14.78 14.33
N VAL A 94 -16.51 14.47 13.39
CA VAL A 94 -16.02 15.43 12.37
C VAL A 94 -16.56 15.11 10.98
N CYS A 95 -16.33 13.88 10.48
CA CYS A 95 -16.82 13.48 9.15
C CYS A 95 -18.12 12.67 9.18
N GLU A 96 -18.70 12.47 10.36
CA GLU A 96 -19.99 11.78 10.56
C GLU A 96 -20.03 10.31 10.08
N ARG A 97 -18.90 9.77 9.60
CA ARG A 97 -18.76 8.34 9.28
C ARG A 97 -19.16 7.49 10.48
N THR A 98 -19.98 6.48 10.24
CA THR A 98 -20.46 5.55 11.25
C THR A 98 -19.88 4.16 11.04
N TRP A 99 -19.79 3.42 12.15
CA TRP A 99 -19.47 2.00 12.21
C TRP A 99 -20.54 1.34 13.07
N ASP A 100 -21.08 0.24 12.59
CA ASP A 100 -22.16 -0.55 13.21
C ASP A 100 -21.71 -1.39 14.42
N HIS A 101 -20.52 -1.10 14.94
CA HIS A 101 -19.92 -1.75 16.10
C HIS A 101 -19.18 -0.73 16.97
N ASP A 102 -18.90 -1.12 18.22
CA ASP A 102 -18.09 -0.31 19.13
C ASP A 102 -16.62 -0.39 18.73
N ARG A 103 -16.23 0.55 17.87
CA ARG A 103 -14.86 0.72 17.40
C ARG A 103 -14.01 1.44 18.43
N LEU A 104 -14.58 2.33 19.23
CA LEU A 104 -13.84 3.13 20.22
C LEU A 104 -13.26 2.22 21.32
N GLY A 105 -14.03 1.25 21.81
CA GLY A 105 -13.61 0.31 22.85
C GLY A 105 -12.82 -0.92 22.38
N ARG A 106 -12.42 -0.98 21.11
CA ARG A 106 -11.72 -2.14 20.52
C ARG A 106 -10.31 -1.76 20.07
N PRO A 107 -9.38 -2.74 19.98
CA PRO A 107 -8.08 -2.52 19.38
C PRO A 107 -8.21 -1.95 17.97
N CYS A 108 -7.34 -1.01 17.63
CA CYS A 108 -7.37 -0.34 16.35
C CYS A 108 -6.93 -1.27 15.22
N GLU A 109 -7.82 -1.47 14.26
CA GLU A 109 -7.62 -2.33 13.09
C GLU A 109 -7.05 -1.55 11.89
N GLU A 110 -6.83 -0.24 12.02
CA GLU A 110 -6.26 0.57 10.95
C GLU A 110 -4.82 0.15 10.62
N PRO A 111 -4.41 0.24 9.35
CA PRO A 111 -3.07 -0.11 8.93
C PRO A 111 -2.02 0.75 9.62
N VAL A 112 -0.94 0.14 10.11
CA VAL A 112 0.24 0.87 10.55
C VAL A 112 0.88 1.56 9.34
N THR A 113 1.08 2.86 9.45
CA THR A 113 1.76 3.69 8.43
C THR A 113 2.91 4.52 9.01
N TRP A 114 3.09 4.50 10.34
CA TRP A 114 4.10 5.29 11.04
C TRP A 114 4.87 4.50 12.08
N LYS A 115 6.12 4.90 12.23
CA LYS A 115 6.98 4.62 13.37
C LYS A 115 7.16 5.92 14.16
N VAL A 116 6.79 5.89 15.43
CA VAL A 116 6.87 7.02 16.35
C VAL A 116 7.90 6.69 17.42
N ILE A 117 8.91 7.54 17.59
CA ILE A 117 9.92 7.41 18.64
C ILE A 117 9.67 8.53 19.63
N ASP A 118 9.31 8.20 20.87
CA ASP A 118 9.10 9.21 21.91
C ASP A 118 10.43 9.80 22.41
N ARG A 119 10.34 10.78 23.32
CA ARG A 119 11.53 11.44 23.90
C ARG A 119 12.42 10.47 24.69
N ALA A 120 11.86 9.40 25.26
CA ALA A 120 12.60 8.37 25.97
C ALA A 120 13.25 7.34 25.02
N GLY A 121 12.99 7.44 23.71
CA GLY A 121 13.47 6.51 22.69
C GLY A 121 12.55 5.30 22.49
N THR A 122 11.36 5.27 23.11
CA THR A 122 10.40 4.17 22.94
C THR A 122 9.82 4.22 21.54
N GLU A 123 9.95 3.12 20.80
CA GLU A 123 9.35 2.98 19.48
C GLU A 123 7.93 2.43 19.58
N THR A 124 6.98 3.11 18.93
CA THR A 124 5.59 2.66 18.78
C THR A 124 5.19 2.75 17.30
N ARG A 125 4.49 1.72 16.81
CA ARG A 125 3.91 1.69 15.47
C ARG A 125 2.47 2.19 15.50
N MET A 126 2.12 3.11 14.62
CA MET A 126 0.82 3.78 14.63
C MET A 126 0.22 3.92 13.22
N CYS A 127 -1.11 3.92 13.14
CA CYS A 127 -1.84 4.35 11.94
C CYS A 127 -1.91 5.88 11.84
N ASP A 128 -2.30 6.41 10.67
CA ASP A 128 -2.44 7.85 10.45
C ASP A 128 -3.37 8.51 11.50
N GLY A 129 -4.51 7.89 11.80
CA GLY A 129 -5.45 8.37 12.80
C GLY A 129 -4.82 8.54 14.20
N HIS A 130 -3.96 7.61 14.61
CA HIS A 130 -3.27 7.69 15.90
C HIS A 130 -2.16 8.73 15.91
N VAL A 131 -1.47 8.90 14.77
CA VAL A 131 -0.45 9.95 14.65
C VAL A 131 -1.05 11.35 14.76
N PHE A 132 -2.27 11.59 14.29
CA PHE A 132 -2.95 12.89 14.52
C PHE A 132 -3.05 13.23 16.01
N GLY A 133 -3.46 12.26 16.85
CA GLY A 133 -3.52 12.45 18.29
C GLY A 133 -2.14 12.56 18.93
N ALA A 134 -1.21 11.70 18.53
CA ALA A 134 0.14 11.66 19.09
C ALA A 134 0.93 12.95 18.81
N ARG A 135 0.80 13.55 17.63
CA ARG A 135 1.47 14.83 17.30
C ARG A 135 1.04 15.97 18.22
N ALA A 136 -0.21 15.99 18.66
CA ALA A 136 -0.71 17.00 19.59
C ALA A 136 -0.20 16.79 21.03
N ALA A 137 0.10 15.55 21.42
CA ALA A 137 0.42 15.19 22.81
C ALA A 137 1.92 14.92 23.07
N ALA A 138 2.68 14.49 22.06
CA ALA A 138 4.04 13.98 22.21
C ALA A 138 5.10 15.00 21.81
N ALA A 139 5.30 16.02 22.66
CA ALA A 139 6.36 17.01 22.46
C ALA A 139 7.75 16.32 22.42
N GLY A 140 8.50 16.56 21.34
CA GLY A 140 9.83 15.99 21.13
C GLY A 140 9.85 14.55 20.60
N ALA A 141 8.70 13.99 20.19
CA ALA A 141 8.68 12.73 19.47
C ALA A 141 9.11 12.89 18.00
N THR A 142 9.73 11.85 17.45
CA THR A 142 10.07 11.74 16.02
C THR A 142 9.03 10.87 15.32
N PHE A 143 8.54 11.33 14.16
CA PHE A 143 7.53 10.62 13.37
C PHE A 143 8.12 10.26 12.00
N VAL A 144 8.25 8.97 11.72
CA VAL A 144 8.79 8.43 10.46
C VAL A 144 7.70 7.64 9.75
N ARG A 145 7.45 7.95 8.48
CA ARG A 145 6.47 7.22 7.67
C ARG A 145 7.08 5.89 7.20
N LEU A 146 6.33 4.79 7.28
CA LEU A 146 6.82 3.46 6.91
C LEU A 146 6.83 3.21 5.40
N ASP A 147 6.11 4.04 4.64
CA ASP A 147 6.07 4.03 3.18
C ASP A 147 7.46 4.35 2.55
N ASP A 148 8.40 4.85 3.38
CA ASP A 148 9.74 5.27 2.97
C ASP A 148 10.84 4.20 3.16
N ASN A 149 10.53 3.03 3.74
CA ASN A 149 11.53 1.96 3.90
C ASN A 149 11.48 0.96 2.74
N GLY A 150 11.54 1.49 1.52
CA GLY A 150 11.91 0.77 0.31
C GLY A 150 13.41 0.89 0.07
N ALA A 151 14.21 0.15 0.83
CA ALA A 151 15.62 -0.09 0.57
C ALA A 151 15.91 -1.59 0.71
#